data_AF-A0A8T1HH41-F1
#
_entry.id   AF-A0A8T1HH41-F1
#
_cell.length_a   1.000
_cell.length_b   1.000
_cell.length_c   1.000
_cell.angle_alpha   90.00
_cell.angle_beta   90.00
_cell.angle_gamma   90.00
#
_symmetry.space_group_name_H-M   'P 1'
#
loop_
_entity.id
_entity.type
_entity.pdbx_description
1 polymer ?
#
loop_
_entity_poly.entity_id
_entity_poly.type
_entity_poly.pdbx_seq_one_letter_code
_entity_poly.pdbx_strand_id
1 'polypeptide(L)'
;MNDEEPQQEEEGSRVRKWSLVVGDIVQLEPGDVVPADGLAFNTRELNVDESTLTGEPELIRKGDALLMQGSESSGEEVLPVKLYSGTRVMVGFAKMLVLCVGEHSQYGQITALINRSAQEKIQALNLWLGKMGVVVASLIFSARFNIKTFVQEPRESWDASYLRDYLSYFILGTTILVVAIPEVFRWL
;
A
#
# COMPACT_ATOMS: atom_id res chain seq x y z
N MET A 1 -52.02 30.23 -3.17
CA MET A 1 -50.59 30.57 -3.15
C MET A 1 -49.85 29.31 -2.73
N ASN A 2 -49.52 28.46 -3.69
CA ASN A 2 -48.52 27.41 -3.49
C ASN A 2 -47.22 28.01 -4.03
N ASP A 3 -46.38 28.49 -3.11
CA ASP A 3 -45.02 28.89 -3.44
C ASP A 3 -44.20 27.61 -3.47
N GLU A 4 -44.19 26.94 -4.63
CA GLU A 4 -43.21 25.89 -4.93
C GLU A 4 -41.85 26.58 -5.04
N GLU A 5 -41.03 26.47 -3.99
CA GLU A 5 -39.63 26.89 -4.04
C GLU A 5 -38.91 26.16 -5.19
N PRO A 6 -38.19 26.89 -6.05
CA PRO A 6 -37.46 26.27 -7.15
C PRO A 6 -36.33 25.41 -6.59
N GLN A 7 -36.40 24.09 -6.80
CA GLN A 7 -35.29 23.18 -6.58
C GLN A 7 -34.16 23.59 -7.53
N GLN A 8 -33.16 24.32 -7.02
CA GLN A 8 -31.93 24.59 -7.76
C GLN A 8 -31.25 23.26 -8.05
N GLU A 9 -31.33 22.84 -9.31
CA GLU A 9 -30.61 21.70 -9.84
C GLU A 9 -29.11 22.08 -9.82
N GLU A 10 -28.40 21.73 -8.75
CA GLU A 10 -26.95 21.90 -8.67
C GLU A 10 -26.33 21.15 -9.85
N GLU A 11 -25.85 21.89 -10.85
CA GLU A 11 -25.23 21.33 -12.04
C GLU A 11 -23.94 20.60 -11.64
N GLY A 12 -24.04 19.28 -11.51
CA GLY A 12 -22.96 18.44 -11.03
C GLY A 12 -21.78 18.45 -12.01
N SER A 13 -20.64 19.00 -11.58
CA SER A 13 -19.41 18.93 -12.37
C SER A 13 -18.70 17.58 -12.17
N ARG A 14 -18.28 16.93 -13.25
CA ARG A 14 -17.49 15.69 -13.18
C ARG A 14 -16.05 16.00 -12.79
N VAL A 15 -15.66 15.59 -11.60
CA VAL A 15 -14.30 15.80 -11.06
C VAL A 15 -13.51 14.49 -11.08
N ARG A 16 -12.19 14.59 -11.23
CA ARG A 16 -11.30 13.42 -11.14
C ARG A 16 -11.25 12.93 -9.69
N LYS A 17 -11.19 11.60 -9.49
CA LYS A 17 -11.04 10.97 -8.17
C LYS A 17 -9.92 11.59 -7.32
N TRP A 18 -8.78 11.90 -7.94
CA TRP A 18 -7.59 12.44 -7.26
C TRP A 18 -7.72 13.90 -6.80
N SER A 19 -8.77 14.59 -7.24
CA SER A 19 -9.02 15.99 -6.88
C SER A 19 -10.04 16.13 -5.75
N LEU A 20 -10.61 15.01 -5.27
CA LEU A 20 -11.55 15.00 -4.15
C LEU A 20 -10.86 15.39 -2.84
N VAL A 21 -11.51 16.24 -2.08
CA VAL A 21 -11.08 16.70 -0.76
C VAL A 21 -12.16 16.47 0.29
N VAL A 22 -11.75 16.53 1.56
CA VAL A 22 -12.69 16.45 2.69
C VAL A 22 -13.67 17.63 2.64
N GLY A 23 -14.95 17.34 2.81
CA GLY A 23 -16.03 18.32 2.72
C GLY A 23 -16.73 18.36 1.37
N ASP A 24 -16.20 17.68 0.34
CA ASP A 24 -16.88 17.57 -0.95
C ASP A 24 -18.16 16.74 -0.82
N ILE A 25 -19.18 17.09 -1.63
CA ILE A 25 -20.41 16.31 -1.77
C ILE A 25 -20.35 15.57 -3.10
N VAL A 26 -20.50 14.26 -3.04
CA VAL A 26 -20.48 13.38 -4.21
C VAL A 26 -21.85 12.75 -4.38
N GLN A 27 -22.40 12.83 -5.60
CA GLN A 27 -23.58 12.07 -5.97
C GLN A 27 -23.16 10.67 -6.43
N LEU A 28 -23.84 9.65 -5.92
CA LEU A 28 -23.58 8.25 -6.20
C LEU A 28 -24.78 7.62 -6.91
N GLU A 29 -24.49 6.90 -7.99
CA GLU A 29 -25.46 6.18 -8.81
C GLU A 29 -25.18 4.67 -8.84
N PRO A 30 -26.16 3.83 -9.21
CA PRO A 30 -25.94 2.39 -9.37
C PRO A 30 -24.81 2.09 -10.36
N GLY A 31 -23.86 1.27 -9.93
CA GLY A 31 -22.67 0.90 -10.69
C GLY A 31 -21.41 1.68 -10.29
N ASP A 32 -21.56 2.81 -9.60
CA ASP A 32 -20.43 3.62 -9.16
C ASP A 32 -19.60 2.92 -8.08
N VAL A 33 -18.30 3.18 -8.12
CA VAL A 33 -17.38 2.82 -7.04
C VAL A 33 -17.22 4.02 -6.14
N VAL A 34 -17.47 3.83 -4.85
CA VAL A 34 -17.33 4.88 -3.83
C VAL A 34 -15.88 5.40 -3.84
N PRO A 35 -15.64 6.69 -4.13
CA PRO A 35 -14.29 7.17 -4.42
C PRO A 35 -13.46 7.48 -3.16
N ALA A 36 -14.12 7.73 -2.02
CA ALA A 36 -13.54 8.14 -0.75
C ALA A 36 -14.46 7.69 0.41
N ASP A 37 -13.97 7.71 1.64
CA ASP A 37 -14.82 7.38 2.79
C ASP A 37 -15.72 8.56 3.15
N GLY A 38 -16.97 8.27 3.50
CA GLY A 38 -17.96 9.32 3.74
C GLY A 38 -19.21 8.87 4.46
N LEU A 39 -20.13 9.82 4.62
CA LEU A 39 -21.47 9.59 5.16
C LEU A 39 -22.51 9.78 4.05
N ALA A 40 -23.38 8.79 3.90
CA ALA A 40 -24.52 8.84 2.99
C ALA A 40 -25.65 9.70 3.59
N PHE A 41 -26.22 10.56 2.77
CA PHE A 41 -27.41 11.32 3.08
C PHE A 41 -28.25 11.53 1.83
N ASN A 42 -29.52 11.91 2.01
CA ASN A 42 -30.50 11.99 0.94
C ASN A 42 -30.56 10.68 0.12
N THR A 43 -30.67 9.55 0.83
CA THR A 43 -30.56 8.20 0.25
C THR A 43 -31.91 7.68 -0.21
N ARG A 44 -31.95 6.97 -1.35
CA ARG A 44 -33.13 6.25 -1.86
C ARG A 44 -32.76 4.79 -2.12
N GLU A 45 -33.20 3.90 -1.23
CA GLU A 45 -32.98 2.45 -1.33
C GLU A 45 -31.53 2.04 -1.64
N LEU A 46 -30.57 2.68 -0.94
CA LEU A 46 -29.15 2.49 -1.19
C LEU A 46 -28.69 1.10 -0.72
N ASN A 47 -28.25 0.25 -1.66
CA ASN A 47 -27.60 -1.02 -1.37
C ASN A 47 -26.18 -1.00 -1.92
N VAL A 48 -25.22 -1.37 -1.07
CA VAL A 48 -23.78 -1.32 -1.37
C VAL A 48 -23.18 -2.70 -1.19
N ASP A 49 -22.34 -3.10 -2.14
CA ASP A 49 -21.49 -4.28 -2.05
C ASP A 49 -20.17 -3.90 -1.35
N GLU A 50 -19.99 -4.43 -0.14
CA GLU A 50 -18.79 -4.24 0.68
C GLU A 50 -17.81 -5.40 0.64
N SER A 51 -18.00 -6.37 -0.28
CA SER A 51 -17.15 -7.56 -0.42
C SER A 51 -15.67 -7.24 -0.62
N THR A 52 -15.35 -6.08 -1.20
CA THR A 52 -13.97 -5.63 -1.37
C THR A 52 -13.27 -5.35 -0.03
N LEU A 53 -14.02 -4.99 1.01
CA LEU A 53 -13.51 -4.66 2.33
C LEU A 53 -13.71 -5.83 3.33
N THR A 54 -14.89 -6.45 3.32
CA THR A 54 -15.26 -7.50 4.28
C THR A 54 -14.92 -8.91 3.79
N GLY A 55 -14.83 -9.10 2.48
CA GLY A 55 -14.71 -10.42 1.86
C GLY A 55 -16.04 -11.16 1.69
N GLU A 56 -17.16 -10.60 2.16
CA GLU A 56 -18.47 -11.23 2.12
C GLU A 56 -19.33 -10.63 1.00
N PRO A 57 -19.98 -11.45 0.14
CA PRO A 57 -20.74 -10.98 -1.03
C PRO A 57 -22.15 -10.43 -0.70
N GLU A 58 -22.42 -10.11 0.57
CA GLU A 58 -23.73 -9.65 1.01
C GLU A 58 -23.93 -8.16 0.71
N LEU A 59 -25.11 -7.80 0.19
CA LEU A 59 -25.48 -6.42 -0.04
C LEU A 59 -25.94 -5.77 1.26
N ILE A 60 -25.29 -4.68 1.65
CA ILE A 60 -25.62 -3.96 2.87
C ILE A 60 -26.53 -2.79 2.52
N ARG A 61 -27.73 -2.77 3.11
CA ARG A 61 -28.65 -1.65 2.99
C ARG A 61 -28.18 -0.49 3.85
N LYS A 62 -28.05 0.68 3.23
CA LYS A 62 -27.56 1.90 3.86
C LYS A 62 -28.71 2.85 4.17
N GLY A 63 -28.60 3.50 5.33
CA GLY A 63 -29.57 4.50 5.79
C GLY A 63 -29.21 5.92 5.37
N ASP A 64 -30.06 6.86 5.75
CA ASP A 64 -29.82 8.29 5.58
C ASP A 64 -29.33 8.91 6.88
N ALA A 65 -28.13 9.50 6.88
CA ALA A 65 -27.57 10.16 8.05
C ALA A 65 -28.44 11.31 8.59
N LEU A 66 -29.23 11.97 7.73
CA LEU A 66 -30.10 13.08 8.16
C LEU A 66 -31.38 12.59 8.84
N LEU A 67 -31.88 11.40 8.47
CA LEU A 67 -33.09 10.83 9.06
C LEU A 67 -32.81 10.13 10.40
N MET A 68 -31.56 9.78 10.69
CA MET A 68 -31.17 9.15 11.96
C MET A 68 -31.39 10.04 13.19
N GLN A 69 -31.37 11.37 13.05
CA GLN A 69 -31.57 12.28 14.19
C GLN A 69 -33.01 12.30 14.72
N GLY A 70 -34.00 11.78 13.97
CA GLY A 70 -35.41 11.76 14.37
C GLY A 70 -35.96 10.40 14.80
N SER A 71 -35.18 9.32 14.69
CA SER A 71 -35.68 7.93 14.75
C SER A 71 -35.54 7.28 16.15
N GLU A 72 -34.97 7.94 17.16
CA GLU A 72 -34.83 7.35 18.51
C GLU A 72 -36.18 6.96 19.17
N SER A 73 -37.32 7.43 18.65
CA SER A 73 -38.65 7.17 19.22
C SER A 73 -39.46 6.03 18.59
N SER A 74 -38.98 5.39 17.52
CA SER A 74 -39.68 4.32 16.81
C SER A 74 -38.69 3.19 16.59
N GLY A 75 -38.98 1.96 17.03
CA GLY A 75 -38.10 0.78 16.99
C GLY A 75 -37.73 0.29 15.59
N GLU A 76 -37.30 1.19 14.74
CA GLU A 76 -36.85 1.02 13.37
C GLU A 76 -35.36 0.66 13.37
N GLU A 77 -34.98 -0.23 12.46
CA GLU A 77 -33.63 -0.77 12.36
C GLU A 77 -32.64 0.36 12.00
N VAL A 78 -31.66 0.61 12.87
CA VAL A 78 -30.62 1.64 12.70
C VAL A 78 -29.68 1.20 11.56
N LEU A 79 -29.98 1.63 10.33
CA LEU A 79 -29.21 1.26 9.14
C LEU A 79 -27.84 1.96 9.11
N PRO A 80 -26.75 1.28 8.73
CA PRO A 80 -25.44 1.94 8.64
C PRO A 80 -25.44 3.04 7.57
N VAL A 81 -24.92 4.22 7.92
CA VAL A 81 -24.86 5.39 7.03
C VAL A 81 -23.46 5.65 6.44
N LYS A 82 -22.46 4.91 6.90
CA LYS A 82 -21.07 5.06 6.45
C LYS A 82 -20.85 4.36 5.12
N LEU A 83 -20.12 5.04 4.23
CA LEU A 83 -19.65 4.54 2.95
C LEU A 83 -18.13 4.46 2.96
N TYR A 84 -17.60 3.37 2.42
CA TYR A 84 -16.17 3.09 2.39
C TYR A 84 -15.63 3.16 0.96
N SER A 85 -14.46 3.75 0.81
CA SER A 85 -13.75 3.82 -0.47
C SER A 85 -13.52 2.43 -1.04
N GLY A 86 -13.86 2.24 -2.31
CA GLY A 86 -13.67 0.98 -3.03
C GLY A 86 -14.87 0.03 -2.98
N THR A 87 -15.90 0.32 -2.18
CA THR A 87 -17.18 -0.42 -2.24
C THR A 87 -17.99 0.03 -3.45
N ARG A 88 -18.93 -0.80 -3.90
CA ARG A 88 -19.71 -0.55 -5.11
C ARG A 88 -21.18 -0.34 -4.79
N VAL A 89 -21.77 0.71 -5.35
CA VAL A 89 -23.21 0.94 -5.28
C VAL A 89 -23.90 -0.02 -6.25
N MET A 90 -24.81 -0.84 -5.74
CA MET A 90 -25.50 -1.84 -6.55
C MET A 90 -26.91 -1.38 -6.92
N VAL A 91 -27.61 -0.74 -5.98
CA VAL A 91 -28.97 -0.23 -6.16
C VAL A 91 -29.12 1.09 -5.40
N GLY A 92 -29.98 1.96 -5.92
CA GLY A 92 -30.37 3.19 -5.26
C GLY A 92 -29.48 4.39 -5.60
N PHE A 93 -29.84 5.53 -5.02
CA PHE A 93 -29.13 6.79 -5.20
C PHE A 93 -28.83 7.41 -3.84
N ALA A 94 -27.72 8.12 -3.75
CA ALA A 94 -27.36 8.85 -2.54
C ALA A 94 -26.46 10.03 -2.83
N LYS A 95 -26.49 11.03 -1.95
CA LYS A 95 -25.41 12.00 -1.82
C LYS A 95 -24.49 11.53 -0.69
N MET A 96 -23.20 11.78 -0.83
CA MET A 96 -22.19 11.40 0.14
C MET A 96 -21.35 12.61 0.51
N LEU A 97 -21.19 12.86 1.81
CA LEU A 97 -20.22 13.83 2.32
C LEU A 97 -18.87 13.14 2.49
N VAL A 98 -17.84 13.63 1.82
CA VAL A 98 -16.48 13.10 1.90
C VAL A 98 -15.86 13.47 3.26
N LEU A 99 -15.48 12.45 4.03
CA LEU A 99 -14.85 12.61 5.35
C LEU A 99 -13.35 12.31 5.33
N CYS A 100 -12.93 11.26 4.61
CA CYS A 100 -11.53 10.87 4.52
C CYS A 100 -11.17 10.48 3.08
N VAL A 101 -10.00 10.93 2.63
CA VAL A 101 -9.46 10.65 1.29
C VAL A 101 -8.07 10.00 1.38
N GLY A 102 -7.67 9.29 0.32
CA GLY A 102 -6.31 8.75 0.17
C GLY A 102 -5.89 7.81 1.31
N GLU A 103 -4.69 8.02 1.85
CA GLU A 103 -4.10 7.18 2.91
C GLU A 103 -4.87 7.24 4.24
N HIS A 104 -5.68 8.28 4.45
CA HIS A 104 -6.50 8.42 5.66
C HIS A 104 -7.83 7.67 5.58
N SER A 105 -8.26 7.25 4.38
CA SER A 105 -9.40 6.34 4.24
C SER A 105 -9.09 4.95 4.84
N GLN A 106 -10.11 4.21 5.26
CA GLN A 106 -9.95 2.84 5.78
C GLN A 106 -9.28 1.94 4.74
N TYR A 107 -9.71 2.04 3.49
CA TYR A 107 -9.10 1.31 2.39
C TYR A 107 -7.61 1.68 2.22
N GLY A 108 -7.28 2.97 2.32
CA GLY A 108 -5.91 3.47 2.27
C GLY A 108 -5.04 2.95 3.41
N GLN A 109 -5.57 2.97 4.64
CA GLN A 109 -4.87 2.47 5.82
C GLN A 109 -4.60 0.96 5.73
N ILE A 110 -5.59 0.17 5.32
CA ILE A 110 -5.42 -1.29 5.14
C ILE A 110 -4.36 -1.57 4.07
N THR A 111 -4.44 -0.89 2.93
CA THR A 111 -3.45 -1.04 1.84
C THR A 111 -2.04 -0.65 2.30
N ALA A 112 -1.91 0.43 3.08
CA ALA A 112 -0.63 0.87 3.62
C ALA A 112 -0.03 -0.16 4.61
N LEU A 113 -0.86 -0.76 5.48
CA LEU A 113 -0.42 -1.80 6.41
C LEU A 113 0.07 -3.05 5.67
N ILE A 114 -0.65 -3.50 4.65
CA ILE A 114 -0.27 -4.65 3.83
C ILE A 114 1.08 -4.37 3.14
N ASN A 115 1.22 -3.22 2.50
CA ASN A 115 2.45 -2.84 1.80
C ASN A 115 3.66 -2.73 2.74
N ARG A 116 3.50 -2.13 3.92
CA ARG A 116 4.57 -2.08 4.93
C ARG A 116 5.03 -3.48 5.34
N SER A 117 4.08 -4.37 5.65
CA SER A 117 4.41 -5.74 6.05
C SER A 117 5.14 -6.54 4.96
N ALA A 118 4.79 -6.31 3.68
CA ALA A 118 5.45 -6.93 2.55
C ALA A 118 6.89 -6.41 2.39
N GLN A 119 7.07 -5.08 2.49
CA GLN A 119 8.40 -4.46 2.41
C GLN A 119 9.34 -4.92 3.53
N GLU A 120 8.85 -5.02 4.76
CA GLU A 120 9.64 -5.51 5.90
C GLU A 120 10.15 -6.95 5.68
N LYS A 121 9.30 -7.85 5.15
CA LYS A 121 9.70 -9.22 4.82
C LYS A 121 10.79 -9.28 3.75
N ILE A 122 10.66 -8.46 2.71
CA ILE A 122 11.65 -8.38 1.63
C ILE A 122 12.98 -7.83 2.16
N GLN A 123 12.95 -6.79 2.99
CA GLN A 123 14.14 -6.23 3.63
C GLN A 123 14.82 -7.25 4.54
N ALA A 124 14.06 -7.99 5.34
CA ALA A 124 14.59 -9.06 6.19
C ALA A 124 15.27 -10.14 5.34
N LEU A 125 14.65 -10.60 4.25
CA LEU A 125 15.23 -11.58 3.34
C LEU A 125 16.57 -11.10 2.74
N ASN A 126 16.62 -9.84 2.27
CA ASN A 126 17.85 -9.24 1.74
C ASN A 126 18.96 -9.19 2.80
N LEU A 127 18.63 -8.89 4.06
CA LEU A 127 19.60 -8.89 5.16
C LEU A 127 20.15 -10.29 5.44
N TRP A 128 19.29 -11.32 5.43
CA TRP A 128 19.73 -12.71 5.57
C TRP A 128 20.64 -13.14 4.43
N LEU A 129 20.31 -12.78 3.20
CA LEU A 129 21.14 -13.06 2.03
C LEU A 129 22.51 -12.37 2.14
N GLY A 130 22.53 -11.12 2.60
CA GLY A 130 23.77 -10.39 2.88
C GLY A 130 24.64 -11.07 3.93
N LYS A 131 24.05 -11.51 5.05
CA LYS A 131 24.78 -12.25 6.11
C LYS A 131 25.39 -13.55 5.58
N MET A 132 24.63 -14.34 4.81
CA MET A 132 25.12 -15.57 4.20
C MET A 132 26.26 -15.29 3.22
N GLY A 133 26.15 -14.21 2.43
CA GLY A 133 27.22 -13.77 1.52
C GLY A 133 28.53 -13.50 2.26
N VAL A 134 28.48 -12.80 3.40
CA VAL A 134 29.67 -12.53 4.23
C VAL A 134 30.28 -13.82 4.80
N VAL A 135 29.46 -14.76 5.26
CA VAL A 135 29.95 -16.06 5.78
C VAL A 135 30.65 -16.86 4.67
N VAL A 136 30.04 -16.96 3.49
CA VAL A 136 30.63 -17.68 2.35
C VAL A 136 31.93 -17.01 1.90
N ALA A 137 31.96 -15.68 1.79
CA ALA A 137 33.18 -14.95 1.46
C ALA A 137 34.30 -15.18 2.49
N SER A 138 33.96 -15.18 3.78
CA SER A 138 34.92 -15.46 4.86
C SER A 138 35.43 -16.90 4.84
N LEU A 139 34.58 -17.88 4.48
CA LEU A 139 34.98 -19.28 4.33
C LEU A 139 35.92 -19.47 3.15
N ILE A 140 35.60 -18.87 1.99
CA ILE A 140 36.48 -18.89 0.81
C ILE A 140 37.83 -18.24 1.16
N PHE A 141 37.83 -17.10 1.83
CA PHE A 141 39.04 -16.42 2.29
C PHE A 141 39.89 -17.31 3.21
N SER A 142 39.26 -17.93 4.20
CA SER A 142 39.92 -18.82 5.16
C SER A 142 40.47 -20.09 4.49
N ALA A 143 39.70 -20.73 3.62
CA ALA A 143 40.14 -21.92 2.89
C ALA A 143 41.33 -21.60 1.99
N ARG A 144 41.30 -20.46 1.29
CA ARG A 144 42.41 -20.04 0.44
C ARG A 144 43.67 -19.73 1.25
N PHE A 145 43.52 -19.10 2.42
CA PHE A 145 44.63 -18.82 3.35
C PHE A 145 45.27 -20.12 3.83
N ASN A 146 44.48 -21.12 4.22
CA ASN A 146 44.98 -22.41 4.68
C ASN A 146 45.71 -23.18 3.58
N ILE A 147 45.19 -23.22 2.35
CA ILE A 147 45.84 -23.92 1.23
C ILE A 147 47.19 -23.28 0.90
N LYS A 148 47.26 -21.94 0.81
CA LYS A 148 48.50 -21.23 0.51
C LYS A 148 49.54 -21.45 1.62
N THR A 149 49.13 -21.37 2.88
CA THR A 149 50.02 -21.45 4.05
C THR A 149 50.53 -22.87 4.34
N PHE A 150 49.73 -23.92 4.08
CA PHE A 150 50.07 -25.28 4.49
C PHE A 150 50.40 -26.25 3.36
N VAL A 151 49.92 -26.03 2.13
CA VAL A 151 50.09 -26.98 1.02
C VAL A 151 51.17 -26.56 0.03
N GLN A 152 51.29 -25.27 -0.29
CA GLN A 152 52.23 -24.80 -1.31
C GLN A 152 53.62 -24.46 -0.77
N GLU A 153 53.75 -23.97 0.46
CA GLU A 153 55.04 -23.58 1.04
C GLU A 153 55.21 -24.25 2.42
N PRO A 154 55.79 -25.47 2.50
CA PRO A 154 56.08 -26.09 3.77
C PRO A 154 57.24 -25.34 4.44
N ARG A 155 56.87 -24.41 5.33
CA ARG A 155 57.74 -23.55 6.16
C ARG A 155 58.67 -22.60 5.39
N GLU A 156 58.32 -21.32 5.39
CA GLU A 156 59.22 -20.22 5.79
C GLU A 156 58.42 -18.97 6.20
N SER A 157 59.06 -18.03 6.91
CA SER A 157 58.44 -16.96 7.71
C SER A 157 57.58 -15.95 6.93
N TRP A 158 56.67 -15.28 7.66
CA TRP A 158 55.81 -14.20 7.16
C TRP A 158 56.62 -13.15 6.37
N ASP A 159 56.36 -13.05 5.06
CA ASP A 159 56.97 -12.03 4.21
C ASP A 159 55.93 -10.99 3.74
N ALA A 160 56.32 -9.73 3.66
CA ALA A 160 55.45 -8.61 3.26
C ALA A 160 55.01 -8.70 1.78
N SER A 161 55.68 -9.55 1.02
CA SER A 161 55.39 -9.88 -0.38
C SER A 161 54.00 -10.47 -0.57
N TYR A 162 53.51 -11.29 0.37
CA TYR A 162 52.18 -11.89 0.27
C TYR A 162 51.07 -10.83 0.29
N LEU A 163 51.26 -9.75 1.06
CA LEU A 163 50.27 -8.67 1.17
C LEU A 163 50.04 -7.97 -0.17
N ARG A 164 51.07 -7.82 -1.02
CA ARG A 164 50.95 -7.20 -2.35
C ARG A 164 50.15 -8.07 -3.32
N ASP A 165 50.37 -9.38 -3.31
CA ASP A 165 49.59 -10.31 -4.14
C ASP A 165 48.12 -10.36 -3.70
N TYR A 166 47.87 -10.30 -2.39
CA TYR A 166 46.51 -10.24 -1.84
C TYR A 166 45.79 -8.96 -2.25
N LEU A 167 46.44 -7.80 -2.13
CA LEU A 167 45.88 -6.53 -2.58
C LEU A 167 45.59 -6.54 -4.09
N SER A 168 46.44 -7.17 -4.89
CA SER A 168 46.26 -7.26 -6.35
C SER A 168 45.04 -8.10 -6.74
N TYR A 169 44.85 -9.27 -6.12
CA TYR A 169 43.63 -10.07 -6.36
C TYR A 169 42.37 -9.43 -5.80
N PHE A 170 42.47 -8.72 -4.67
CA PHE A 170 41.36 -7.97 -4.10
C PHE A 170 40.93 -6.83 -5.03
N ILE A 171 41.87 -6.02 -5.52
CA ILE A 171 41.61 -4.95 -6.47
C ILE A 171 41.03 -5.51 -7.77
N LEU A 172 41.54 -6.63 -8.29
CA LEU A 172 40.99 -7.29 -9.48
C LEU A 172 39.55 -7.75 -9.25
N GLY A 173 39.25 -8.34 -8.09
CA GLY A 173 37.89 -8.75 -7.70
C GLY A 173 36.93 -7.57 -7.56
N THR A 174 37.34 -6.49 -6.89
CA THR A 174 36.55 -5.25 -6.79
C THR A 174 36.36 -4.60 -8.16
N THR A 175 37.36 -4.63 -9.03
CA THR A 175 37.25 -4.10 -10.40
C THR A 175 36.23 -4.89 -11.20
N ILE A 176 36.27 -6.23 -11.16
CA ILE A 176 35.28 -7.08 -11.81
C ILE A 176 33.88 -6.85 -11.22
N LEU A 177 33.74 -6.72 -9.90
CA LEU A 177 32.47 -6.40 -9.24
C LEU A 177 31.90 -5.05 -9.72
N VAL A 178 32.73 -4.00 -9.75
CA VAL A 178 32.34 -2.66 -10.19
C VAL A 178 31.98 -2.66 -11.68
N VAL A 179 32.72 -3.38 -12.52
CA VAL A 179 32.42 -3.53 -13.95
C VAL A 179 31.17 -4.40 -14.17
N ALA A 180 30.94 -5.38 -13.31
CA ALA A 180 29.77 -6.26 -13.34
C ALA A 180 28.51 -5.63 -12.73
N ILE A 181 28.61 -4.43 -12.14
CA ILE A 181 27.47 -3.55 -11.83
C ILE A 181 27.42 -2.53 -12.98
N PRO A 182 26.81 -2.88 -14.12
CA PRO A 182 26.91 -2.07 -15.31
C PRO A 182 25.75 -1.09 -15.26
N GLU A 183 25.87 0.02 -14.54
CA GLU A 183 24.90 1.12 -14.68
C GLU A 183 23.42 0.77 -14.32
N VAL A 184 23.13 -0.42 -13.81
CA VAL A 184 21.78 -0.92 -13.46
C VAL A 184 21.13 -0.09 -12.35
N PHE A 185 21.93 0.56 -11.50
CA PHE A 185 21.44 1.48 -10.47
C PHE A 185 21.14 2.89 -11.00
N ARG A 186 21.53 3.24 -12.23
CA ARG A 186 21.29 4.61 -12.75
C ARG A 186 19.83 4.85 -13.14
N TRP A 187 19.02 3.80 -13.25
CA TRP A 187 17.62 3.87 -13.69
C TRP A 187 16.61 3.24 -12.72
N LEU A 188 17.02 2.96 -11.47
CA LEU A 188 16.12 2.54 -10.40
C LEU A 188 16.00 3.66 -9.37
#